data_AF-A0ABD2NA31-F1
#
_entry.id   AF-A0ABD2NA31-F1
#
_cell.length_a   1.000
_cell.length_b   1.000
_cell.length_c   1.000
_cell.angle_alpha   90.00
_cell.angle_beta   90.00
_cell.angle_gamma   90.00
#
_symmetry.space_group_name_H-M   'P 1'
#
loop_
_entity.id
_entity.type
_entity.pdbx_description
1 polymer ?
#
loop_
_entity_poly.entity_id
_entity_poly.type
_entity_poly.pdbx_seq_one_letter_code
_entity_poly.pdbx_strand_id
1 'polypeptide(L)'
;MAKLVILLFSVLFVTLVVSIPTDSNVESSSPSSGDSEIQCKLHCKQTKEYKPLCGKDGRTYPNHSAVDCHNECAKAEGKPEIEVAHEGKCPTDRPKTTPVASTP
;
A
#
# COMPACT_ATOMS: atom_id res chain seq x y z
N MET A 1 -41.85 -41.94 -3.65
CA MET A 1 -41.53 -40.94 -4.68
C MET A 1 -41.18 -39.59 -4.08
N ALA A 2 -42.06 -38.93 -3.32
CA ALA A 2 -41.80 -37.60 -2.74
C ALA A 2 -40.55 -37.50 -1.84
N LYS A 3 -40.27 -38.50 -0.98
CA LYS A 3 -39.08 -38.51 -0.11
C LYS A 3 -37.76 -38.53 -0.87
N LEU A 4 -37.72 -39.22 -2.02
CA LEU A 4 -36.52 -39.30 -2.86
C LEU A 4 -36.30 -37.99 -3.63
N VAL A 5 -37.37 -37.36 -4.10
CA VAL A 5 -37.30 -36.05 -4.77
C VAL A 5 -36.83 -34.96 -3.80
N ILE A 6 -37.32 -34.96 -2.55
CA ILE A 6 -36.88 -34.01 -1.51
C ILE A 6 -35.41 -34.23 -1.16
N LEU A 7 -34.95 -35.48 -1.01
CA LEU A 7 -33.55 -35.80 -0.75
C LEU A 7 -32.64 -35.36 -1.90
N LEU A 8 -33.05 -35.58 -3.15
CA LEU A 8 -32.27 -35.16 -4.32
C LEU A 8 -32.21 -33.62 -4.43
N PHE A 9 -33.30 -32.90 -4.16
CA PHE A 9 -33.32 -31.44 -4.13
C PHE A 9 -32.49 -30.87 -2.97
N SER A 10 -32.56 -31.47 -1.79
CA SER A 10 -31.78 -31.00 -0.62
C SER A 10 -30.30 -31.25 -0.82
N VAL A 11 -29.91 -32.42 -1.34
CA VAL A 11 -28.52 -32.73 -1.64
C VAL A 11 -27.98 -31.83 -2.76
N LEU A 12 -28.76 -31.58 -3.82
CA LEU A 12 -28.39 -30.67 -4.90
C LEU A 12 -28.22 -29.22 -4.41
N PHE A 13 -29.10 -28.75 -3.52
CA PHE A 13 -29.02 -27.41 -2.95
C PHE A 13 -27.80 -27.25 -2.03
N VAL A 14 -27.54 -28.26 -1.16
CA VAL A 14 -26.39 -28.25 -0.24
C VAL A 14 -25.06 -28.30 -0.98
N THR A 15 -24.94 -29.07 -2.07
CA THR A 15 -23.72 -29.11 -2.88
C THR A 15 -23.53 -27.83 -3.71
N LEU A 16 -24.61 -27.21 -4.20
CA LEU A 16 -24.56 -25.91 -4.88
C LEU A 16 -24.07 -24.79 -3.95
N VAL A 17 -24.52 -24.73 -2.69
CA VAL A 17 -24.11 -23.65 -1.76
C VAL A 17 -22.71 -23.87 -1.16
N VAL A 18 -22.27 -25.12 -0.94
CA VAL A 18 -20.93 -25.44 -0.39
C VAL A 18 -19.82 -25.30 -1.43
N SER A 19 -20.15 -25.34 -2.72
CA SER A 19 -19.20 -25.11 -3.82
C SER A 19 -19.10 -23.64 -4.26
N ILE A 20 -19.86 -22.73 -3.63
CA ILE A 20 -19.63 -21.29 -3.82
C ILE A 20 -18.34 -20.98 -3.05
N PRO A 21 -17.25 -20.58 -3.72
CA PRO A 21 -16.15 -19.97 -3.00
C PRO A 21 -16.70 -18.69 -2.39
N THR A 22 -17.00 -18.69 -1.08
CA THR A 22 -17.14 -17.45 -0.34
C THR A 22 -15.74 -16.87 -0.27
N ASP A 23 -15.35 -16.19 -1.34
CA ASP A 23 -14.15 -15.36 -1.32
C ASP A 23 -14.31 -14.43 -0.13
N SER A 24 -13.25 -14.39 0.69
CA SER A 24 -13.24 -13.70 1.95
C SER A 24 -13.28 -12.21 1.66
N ASN A 25 -14.47 -11.65 1.44
CA ASN A 25 -14.65 -10.23 1.32
C ASN A 25 -14.61 -9.64 2.74
N VAL A 26 -13.39 -9.60 3.29
CA VAL A 26 -13.01 -8.60 4.27
C VAL A 26 -13.09 -7.28 3.52
N GLU A 27 -14.26 -6.65 3.55
CA GLU A 27 -14.44 -5.24 3.23
C GLU A 27 -13.71 -4.45 4.32
N SER A 28 -12.39 -4.40 4.22
CA SER A 28 -11.56 -3.42 4.91
C SER A 28 -11.01 -2.50 3.84
N SER A 29 -11.80 -1.48 3.53
CA SER A 29 -11.36 -0.15 3.09
C SER A 29 -10.20 -0.12 2.09
N SER A 30 -10.57 0.02 0.80
CA SER A 30 -9.78 0.65 -0.27
C SER A 30 -8.46 -0.01 -0.70
N PRO A 31 -8.39 -0.64 -1.88
CA PRO A 31 -7.13 -0.98 -2.52
C PRO A 31 -6.54 0.27 -3.19
N SER A 32 -5.64 0.98 -2.53
CA SER A 32 -4.71 1.89 -3.22
C SER A 32 -3.48 1.09 -3.64
N SER A 33 -3.51 0.58 -4.88
CA SER A 33 -2.36 0.18 -5.71
C SER A 33 -1.01 -0.03 -4.99
N GLY A 34 -0.69 -1.27 -4.59
CA GLY A 34 0.62 -1.59 -4.00
C GLY A 34 0.55 -2.75 -3.00
N ASP A 35 0.44 -3.97 -3.50
CA ASP A 35 0.21 -5.21 -2.74
C ASP A 35 1.39 -5.63 -1.85
N SER A 36 2.49 -4.86 -1.86
CA SER A 36 3.65 -4.98 -0.96
C SER A 36 3.77 -3.81 0.03
N GLU A 37 3.11 -2.67 -0.20
CA GLU A 37 3.28 -1.47 0.66
C GLU A 37 2.56 -1.60 2.01
N ILE A 38 1.58 -2.50 2.12
CA ILE A 38 0.67 -2.57 3.27
C ILE A 38 1.27 -3.33 4.46
N GLN A 39 2.10 -4.35 4.23
CA GLN A 39 2.53 -5.25 5.32
C GLN A 39 3.54 -4.62 6.30
N CYS A 40 4.34 -3.66 5.84
CA CYS A 40 5.35 -3.07 6.71
C CYS A 40 4.86 -1.81 7.44
N LYS A 41 3.94 -1.04 6.85
CA LYS A 41 3.42 0.18 7.48
C LYS A 41 2.64 -0.09 8.78
N LEU A 42 2.13 -1.32 8.95
CA LEU A 42 1.38 -1.76 10.13
C LEU A 42 2.27 -1.95 11.38
N HIS A 43 3.57 -2.21 11.20
CA HIS A 43 4.48 -2.60 12.29
C HIS A 43 5.50 -1.51 12.69
N CYS A 44 5.45 -0.33 12.05
CA CYS A 44 6.37 0.75 12.35
C CYS A 44 5.73 1.79 13.29
N LYS A 45 6.48 2.22 14.32
CA LYS A 45 6.02 3.27 15.24
C LYS A 45 6.22 4.64 14.62
N GLN A 46 5.17 5.22 14.04
CA GLN A 46 5.21 6.58 13.52
C GLN A 46 4.80 7.61 14.59
N THR A 47 5.44 8.77 14.57
CA THR A 47 5.00 9.94 15.32
C THR A 47 4.03 10.78 14.48
N LYS A 48 3.14 11.52 15.16
CA LYS A 48 2.19 12.44 14.50
C LYS A 48 2.77 13.83 14.23
N GLU A 49 4.04 14.04 14.56
CA GLU A 49 4.71 15.32 14.34
C GLU A 49 4.83 15.61 12.85
N TYR A 50 4.61 16.86 12.44
CA TYR A 50 4.80 17.26 11.06
C TYR A 50 6.10 18.06 10.91
N LYS A 51 7.13 17.39 10.40
CA LYS A 51 8.46 17.94 10.08
C LYS A 51 8.90 17.36 8.74
N PRO A 52 8.37 17.89 7.63
CA PRO A 52 8.50 17.23 6.34
C PRO A 52 9.95 17.12 5.88
N LEU A 53 10.25 16.07 5.13
CA LEU A 53 11.55 15.79 4.52
C LEU A 53 11.34 15.45 3.04
N CYS A 54 12.29 15.84 2.19
CA CYS A 54 12.32 15.44 0.80
C CYS A 54 13.30 14.28 0.63
N GLY A 55 12.83 13.13 0.15
CA GLY A 55 13.69 12.01 -0.23
C GLY A 55 14.37 12.25 -1.58
N LYS A 56 15.50 11.56 -1.82
CA LYS A 56 16.17 11.56 -3.15
C LYS A 56 15.32 10.95 -4.26
N ASP A 57 14.26 10.24 -3.92
CA ASP A 57 13.22 9.73 -4.81
C ASP A 57 12.19 10.80 -5.21
N GLY A 58 12.33 12.02 -4.68
CA GLY A 58 11.42 13.13 -4.93
C GLY A 58 10.09 13.03 -4.18
N ARG A 59 9.97 12.13 -3.20
CA ARG A 59 8.78 11.99 -2.36
C ARG A 59 8.93 12.79 -1.08
N THR A 60 7.84 13.43 -0.66
CA THR A 60 7.79 14.12 0.63
C THR A 60 7.36 13.15 1.72
N TYR A 61 8.19 13.00 2.74
CA TYR A 61 7.89 12.25 3.95
C TYR A 61 7.42 13.21 5.04
N PRO A 62 6.35 12.90 5.80
CA PRO A 62 5.77 13.84 6.77
C PRO A 62 6.68 14.11 7.97
N ASN A 63 7.59 13.19 8.29
CA ASN A 63 8.59 13.29 9.35
C ASN A 63 9.66 12.19 9.20
N HIS A 64 10.70 12.26 10.04
CA HIS A 64 11.76 11.24 10.12
C HIS A 64 11.21 9.84 10.38
N SER A 65 10.27 9.69 11.32
CA SER A 65 9.71 8.36 11.64
C SER A 65 9.02 7.68 10.44
N ALA A 66 8.55 8.47 9.47
CA ALA A 66 8.02 7.95 8.22
C ALA A 66 9.10 7.52 7.23
N VAL A 67 10.26 8.19 7.21
CA VAL A 67 11.44 7.74 6.46
C VAL A 67 11.97 6.44 7.05
N ASP A 68 12.14 6.40 8.38
CA ASP A 68 12.64 5.21 9.08
C ASP A 68 11.73 4.01 8.84
N CYS A 69 10.42 4.21 9.00
CA CYS A 69 9.42 3.19 8.68
C CYS A 69 9.57 2.68 7.25
N HIS A 70 9.68 3.58 6.27
CA HIS A 70 9.85 3.22 4.87
C HIS A 70 11.13 2.39 4.63
N ASN A 71 12.24 2.74 5.29
CA ASN A 71 13.51 2.04 5.16
C ASN A 71 13.48 0.64 5.80
N GLU A 72 12.83 0.49 6.94
CA GLU A 72 12.59 -0.83 7.52
C GLU A 72 11.79 -1.73 6.56
N CYS A 73 10.80 -1.16 5.87
CA CYS A 73 10.05 -1.88 4.83
C CYS A 73 10.93 -2.26 3.64
N ALA A 74 11.68 -1.31 3.13
CA ALA A 74 12.56 -1.52 2.00
C ALA A 74 13.55 -2.65 2.31
N LYS A 75 14.15 -2.62 3.50
CA LYS A 75 15.07 -3.65 3.98
C LYS A 75 14.45 -5.04 4.06
N ALA A 76 13.23 -5.15 4.61
CA ALA A 76 12.51 -6.43 4.68
C ALA A 76 12.23 -7.02 3.28
N GLU A 77 12.09 -6.16 2.27
CA GLU A 77 11.85 -6.53 0.88
C GLU A 77 13.13 -6.65 0.04
N GLY A 78 14.32 -6.42 0.63
CA GLY A 78 15.58 -6.39 -0.12
C GLY A 78 15.70 -5.22 -1.11
N LYS A 79 14.93 -4.14 -0.89
CA LYS A 79 14.97 -2.89 -1.64
C LYS A 79 15.97 -1.91 -1.01
N PRO A 80 16.53 -0.98 -1.80
CA PRO A 80 17.41 0.06 -1.26
C PRO A 80 16.63 1.01 -0.33
N GLU A 81 17.33 1.48 0.70
CA GLU A 81 16.83 2.52 1.59
C GLU A 81 16.75 3.87 0.87
N ILE A 82 15.78 4.70 1.26
CA ILE A 82 15.71 6.08 0.81
C ILE A 82 16.65 6.95 1.65
N GLU A 83 17.42 7.78 0.95
CA GLU A 83 18.19 8.85 1.55
C GLU A 83 17.42 10.17 1.50
N VAL A 84 17.56 10.98 2.54
CA VAL A 84 17.00 12.34 2.58
C VAL A 84 17.84 13.25 1.69
N ALA A 85 17.19 13.96 0.78
CA ALA A 85 17.80 15.00 -0.05
C ALA A 85 17.94 16.32 0.72
N HIS A 86 16.87 16.77 1.36
CA HIS A 86 16.86 17.98 2.18
C HIS A 86 15.68 18.00 3.17
N GLU A 87 15.76 18.85 4.19
CA GLU A 87 14.65 19.16 5.08
C GLU A 87 13.56 19.97 4.35
N GLY A 88 12.31 19.81 4.75
CA GLY A 88 11.15 20.42 4.11
C GLY A 88 10.48 19.50 3.08
N LYS A 89 9.37 19.96 2.49
CA LYS A 89 8.70 19.21 1.42
C LYS A 89 9.53 19.24 0.14
N CYS A 90 9.42 18.20 -0.69
CA CYS A 90 9.93 18.29 -2.05
C CYS A 90 9.22 19.42 -2.81
N PRO A 91 9.91 20.08 -3.76
CA PRO A 91 9.28 21.04 -4.66
C PRO A 91 8.08 20.40 -5.36
N THR A 92 6.90 21.02 -5.22
CA THR A 92 5.68 20.59 -5.93
C THR A 92 5.75 20.92 -7.41
N ASP A 93 6.54 21.93 -7.75
CA ASP A 93 6.89 22.30 -9.10
C ASP A 93 8.24 21.65 -9.40
N ARG A 94 8.23 20.49 -10.07
CA ARG A 94 9.32 20.31 -11.03
C ARG A 94 9.16 21.47 -12.01
N PRO A 95 10.11 22.42 -12.15
CA PRO A 95 10.13 23.20 -13.37
C PRO A 95 10.20 22.16 -14.48
N LYS A 96 9.09 22.00 -15.21
CA LYS A 96 9.04 21.29 -16.48
C LYS A 96 10.12 21.97 -17.29
N THR A 97 11.27 21.32 -17.43
CA THR A 97 12.52 21.81 -18.00
C THR A 97 12.34 23.17 -18.68
N THR A 98 12.42 24.26 -17.92
CA THR A 98 12.98 25.44 -18.55
C THR A 98 14.45 25.08 -18.63
N PRO A 99 15.07 25.10 -19.83
CA PRO A 99 16.52 24.99 -19.91
C PRO A 99 17.05 25.99 -18.90
N VAL A 100 17.76 25.51 -17.89
CA VAL A 100 18.66 26.37 -17.14
C VAL A 100 19.55 26.91 -18.24
N ALA A 101 19.32 28.17 -18.62
CA ALA A 101 20.20 28.85 -19.53
C ALA A 101 21.56 28.80 -18.86
N SER A 102 22.42 27.93 -19.38
CA SER A 102 23.84 27.95 -19.09
C SER A 102 24.32 29.30 -19.57
N THR A 103 24.35 30.27 -18.67
CA THR A 103 24.97 31.57 -18.93
C THR A 103 26.46 31.32 -19.20
N PRO A 104 27.06 32.01 -20.20
CA PRO A 104 28.42 31.75 -20.69
C PRO A 104 29.52 31.88 -19.63
#